data_AF-A0A0F2L810-F1
#
_entry.id   AF-A0A0F2L810-F1
#
_cell.length_a   1.000
_cell.length_b   1.000
_cell.length_c   1.000
_cell.angle_alpha   90.00
_cell.angle_beta   90.00
_cell.angle_gamma   90.00
#
_symmetry.space_group_name_H-M   'P 1'
#
loop_
_entity.id
_entity.type
_entity.pdbx_description
1 polymer ?
#
loop_
_entity_poly.entity_id
_entity_poly.type
_entity_poly.pdbx_seq_one_letter_code
_entity_poly.pdbx_strand_id
1 'polypeptide(L)'
;MPVHEEGRLLILEDPTDEELLRANEHEGPIIIVLKDGSSINTSLLKKHPLDVYILRDSSEERLNLLKVQLAGRRARPSEVVVEEPVTRRELLRSKLTRTKLVYVPTYVENACRARFGCHECVSVCPVGAISITNNKVEIASSSCIECGLCVRACPTGALVLGGADDNEHALLLNELNEVKGISRVT
;
A
#
# COMPACT_ATOMS: atom_id res chain seq x y z
N MET A 1 9.37 11.86 20.74
CA MET A 1 10.05 10.74 20.03
C MET A 1 9.41 9.47 20.58
N PRO A 2 8.68 8.68 19.77
CA PRO A 2 9.14 8.21 18.46
C PRO A 2 8.13 8.53 17.34
N VAL A 3 8.55 9.40 16.42
CA VAL A 3 7.91 9.51 15.10
C VAL A 3 8.63 8.50 14.23
N HIS A 4 8.00 7.36 13.95
CA HIS A 4 8.55 6.39 13.01
C HIS A 4 8.04 6.76 11.60
N GLU A 5 8.88 7.45 10.84
CA GLU A 5 8.65 7.64 9.40
C GLU A 5 9.14 6.39 8.66
N GLU A 6 8.19 5.56 8.20
CA GLU A 6 8.49 4.44 7.31
C GLU A 6 8.01 4.78 5.89
N GLY A 7 8.92 5.34 5.09
CA GLY A 7 8.63 5.75 3.72
C GLY A 7 7.75 7.01 3.65
N ARG A 8 6.46 6.85 3.32
CA ARG A 8 5.46 7.94 3.27
C ARG A 8 4.37 7.76 4.34
N LEU A 9 4.64 7.00 5.39
CA LEU A 9 3.70 6.77 6.48
C LEU A 9 4.22 7.49 7.72
N LEU A 10 3.36 8.30 8.34
CA LEU A 10 3.66 8.91 9.63
C LEU A 10 3.00 8.08 10.72
N ILE A 11 3.82 7.48 11.59
CA ILE A 11 3.33 6.69 12.73
C ILE A 11 3.54 7.51 13.99
N LEU A 12 2.43 7.75 14.70
CA LEU A 12 2.39 8.46 15.96
C LEU A 12 1.90 7.52 17.04
N GLU A 13 2.71 7.31 18.07
CA GLU A 13 2.32 6.55 19.26
C GLU A 13 1.94 7.53 20.37
N ASP A 14 0.70 7.43 20.88
CA ASP A 14 0.12 8.30 21.91
C ASP A 14 0.49 9.80 21.75
N PRO A 15 0.16 10.42 20.59
CA PRO A 15 0.67 11.75 20.25
C PRO A 15 0.09 12.86 21.14
N THR A 16 0.94 13.83 21.43
CA THR A 16 0.54 15.12 22.00
C THR A 16 -0.13 16.03 20.97
N ASP A 17 -0.87 17.06 21.42
CA ASP A 17 -1.53 18.03 20.55
C ASP A 17 -0.54 18.76 19.61
N GLU A 18 0.70 18.98 20.05
CA GLU A 18 1.76 19.57 19.22
C GLU A 18 2.22 18.62 18.09
N GLU A 19 2.28 17.31 18.35
CA GLU A 19 2.65 16.30 17.35
C GLU A 19 1.54 16.13 16.30
N LEU A 20 0.26 16.28 16.69
CA LEU A 20 -0.86 16.30 15.75
C LEU A 20 -0.80 17.53 14.81
N LEU A 21 -0.40 18.69 15.34
CA LEU A 21 -0.24 19.89 14.51
C LEU A 21 0.89 19.72 13.49
N ARG A 22 2.01 19.12 13.88
CA ARG A 22 3.13 18.80 12.98
C ARG A 22 2.76 17.75 11.94
N ALA A 23 1.90 16.80 12.29
CA ALA A 23 1.43 15.77 11.37
C ALA A 23 0.65 16.33 10.16
N ASN A 24 0.10 17.54 10.27
CA ASN A 24 -0.56 18.21 9.14
C ASN A 24 0.39 18.53 7.97
N GLU A 25 1.68 18.71 8.25
CA GLU A 25 2.69 19.03 7.23
C GLU A 25 3.10 17.81 6.38
N HIS A 26 2.83 16.59 6.86
CA HIS A 26 3.23 15.36 6.19
C HIS A 26 2.27 15.00 5.04
N GLU A 27 2.77 14.79 3.81
CA GLU A 27 1.94 14.53 2.62
C GLU A 27 1.30 13.12 2.56
N GLY A 28 1.69 12.23 3.47
CA GLY A 28 1.21 10.84 3.55
C GLY A 28 0.16 10.60 4.64
N PRO A 29 -0.47 9.41 4.65
CA PRO A 29 -1.44 9.06 5.69
C PRO A 29 -0.77 8.90 7.04
N ILE A 30 -1.56 9.18 8.08
CA ILE A 30 -1.13 9.21 9.48
C ILE A 30 -1.77 8.03 10.18
N ILE A 31 -0.93 7.21 10.81
CA ILE A 31 -1.36 6.12 11.68
C ILE A 31 -1.13 6.57 13.11
N ILE A 32 -2.19 6.59 13.90
CA ILE A 32 -2.13 6.91 15.32
C ILE A 32 -2.39 5.64 16.11
N VAL A 33 -1.42 5.24 16.93
CA VAL A 33 -1.49 4.08 17.82
C VAL A 33 -1.75 4.58 19.23
N LEU A 34 -2.86 4.13 19.82
CA LEU A 34 -3.27 4.43 21.18
C LEU A 34 -3.09 3.19 22.06
N LYS A 35 -2.22 3.26 23.08
CA LYS A 35 -1.91 2.09 23.91
C LYS A 35 -2.81 1.95 25.15
N ASP A 36 -3.37 3.05 25.69
CA ASP A 36 -4.00 3.05 27.03
C ASP A 36 -5.40 3.70 27.11
N GLY A 37 -6.20 3.67 26.03
CA GLY A 37 -7.55 4.27 26.05
C GLY A 37 -7.55 5.80 26.09
N SER A 38 -6.40 6.41 25.81
CA SER A 38 -6.16 7.83 25.60
C SER A 38 -7.11 8.38 24.53
N SER A 39 -7.83 9.46 24.83
CA SER A 39 -8.69 10.16 23.87
C SER A 39 -7.90 11.26 23.19
N ILE A 40 -7.90 11.29 21.86
CA ILE A 40 -7.19 12.30 21.07
C ILE A 40 -8.21 13.27 20.46
N ASN A 41 -7.89 14.57 20.48
CA ASN A 41 -8.64 15.58 19.75
C ASN A 41 -8.34 15.52 18.25
N THR A 42 -9.04 14.64 17.55
CA THR A 42 -8.93 14.48 16.08
C THR A 42 -9.23 15.76 15.30
N SER A 43 -9.95 16.72 15.90
CA SER A 43 -10.23 18.05 15.34
C SER A 43 -8.97 18.87 15.01
N LEU A 44 -7.81 18.53 15.59
CA LEU A 44 -6.53 19.20 15.32
C LEU A 44 -5.87 18.73 14.01
N LEU A 45 -6.33 17.61 13.44
CA LEU A 45 -5.86 17.08 12.17
C LEU A 45 -6.67 17.69 11.02
N LYS A 46 -6.06 18.61 10.28
CA LYS A 46 -6.61 19.20 9.04
C LYS A 46 -6.30 18.30 7.83
N LYS A 47 -6.46 16.99 7.99
CA LYS A 47 -6.27 15.98 6.95
C LYS A 47 -7.62 15.42 6.52
N HIS A 48 -7.66 14.85 5.32
CA HIS A 48 -8.86 14.16 4.88
C HIS A 48 -9.13 12.96 5.82
N PRO A 49 -10.38 12.68 6.22
CA PRO A 49 -10.70 11.58 7.13
C PRO A 49 -10.18 10.20 6.67
N LEU A 50 -10.08 9.99 5.36
CA LEU A 50 -9.51 8.77 4.76
C LEU A 50 -7.99 8.60 4.97
N ASP A 51 -7.31 9.66 5.41
CA ASP A 51 -5.86 9.69 5.60
C ASP A 51 -5.45 9.54 7.07
N VAL A 52 -6.42 9.45 7.99
CA VAL A 52 -6.18 9.33 9.43
C VAL A 52 -6.69 7.98 9.93
N TYR A 53 -5.80 7.16 10.45
CA TYR A 53 -6.11 5.82 10.97
C TYR A 53 -5.82 5.76 12.46
N ILE A 54 -6.81 5.34 13.26
CA ILE A 54 -6.64 5.18 14.70
C ILE A 54 -6.67 3.70 15.05
N LEU A 55 -5.52 3.21 15.52
CA LEU A 55 -5.31 1.87 16.05
C LEU A 55 -5.46 1.92 17.57
N ARG A 56 -6.46 1.25 18.14
CA ARG A 56 -6.70 1.20 19.60
C ARG A 56 -6.11 -0.02 20.29
N ASP A 57 -5.29 -0.78 19.58
CA ASP A 57 -4.67 -2.02 20.06
C ASP A 57 -3.16 -1.96 19.77
N SER A 58 -2.33 -2.28 20.75
CA SER A 58 -0.87 -2.21 20.68
C SER A 58 -0.22 -3.43 20.00
N SER A 59 -1.00 -4.39 19.52
CA SER A 59 -0.46 -5.56 18.79
C SER A 59 0.36 -5.16 17.55
N GLU A 60 1.66 -5.48 17.55
CA GLU A 60 2.59 -5.17 16.45
C GLU A 60 2.13 -5.77 15.10
N GLU A 61 1.44 -6.90 15.14
CA GLU A 61 0.91 -7.60 13.96
C GLU A 61 -0.11 -6.75 13.19
N ARG A 62 -1.05 -6.10 13.90
CA ARG A 62 -2.08 -5.26 13.26
C ARG A 62 -1.51 -3.97 12.70
N LEU A 63 -0.55 -3.38 13.41
CA LEU A 63 0.16 -2.22 12.92
C LEU A 63 0.92 -2.57 11.63
N ASN A 64 1.58 -3.72 11.58
CA ASN A 64 2.25 -4.20 10.37
C ASN A 64 1.29 -4.45 9.20
N LEU A 65 0.12 -5.05 9.45
CA LEU A 65 -0.91 -5.23 8.43
C LEU A 65 -1.44 -3.89 7.90
N LEU A 66 -1.69 -2.92 8.78
CA LEU A 66 -2.17 -1.59 8.38
C LEU A 66 -1.13 -0.84 7.54
N LYS A 67 0.15 -0.90 7.93
CA LYS A 67 1.27 -0.35 7.14
C LYS A 67 1.28 -0.92 5.72
N VAL A 68 1.11 -2.24 5.58
CA VAL A 68 1.07 -2.95 4.30
C VAL A 68 -0.08 -2.42 3.43
N GLN A 69 -1.28 -2.35 3.99
CA GLN A 69 -2.48 -1.90 3.27
C GLN A 69 -2.35 -0.44 2.80
N LEU A 70 -1.81 0.44 3.64
CA LEU A 70 -1.68 1.87 3.31
C LEU A 70 -0.54 2.15 2.32
N ALA A 71 0.56 1.41 2.39
CA ALA A 71 1.64 1.49 1.42
C ALA A 71 1.17 1.11 0.00
N GLY A 72 0.28 0.12 -0.11
CA GLY A 72 -0.23 -0.34 -1.40
C GLY A 72 -1.25 0.57 -2.06
N ARG A 73 -2.14 1.23 -1.30
CA ARG A 73 -3.17 2.15 -1.85
C ARG A 73 -2.59 3.34 -2.63
N ARG A 74 -1.35 3.74 -2.34
CA ARG A 74 -0.68 4.89 -2.97
C ARG A 74 0.58 4.49 -3.75
N ALA A 75 0.71 3.22 -4.15
CA ALA A 75 1.79 2.81 -5.03
C ALA A 75 1.71 3.60 -6.35
N ARG A 76 2.76 4.36 -6.65
CA ARG A 76 2.84 5.11 -7.92
C ARG A 76 2.90 4.09 -9.07
N PRO A 77 2.18 4.31 -10.17
CA PRO A 77 2.34 3.48 -11.35
C PRO A 77 3.79 3.54 -11.82
N SER A 78 4.31 2.40 -12.27
CA SER A 78 5.60 2.29 -12.92
C SER A 78 5.48 2.75 -14.37
N GLU A 79 6.39 3.60 -14.82
CA GLU A 79 6.50 3.99 -16.23
C GLU A 79 7.22 2.89 -17.01
N VAL A 80 6.51 2.24 -17.94
CA VAL A 80 7.06 1.19 -18.79
C VAL A 80 7.09 1.69 -20.23
N VAL A 81 8.27 1.64 -20.86
CA VAL A 81 8.41 1.92 -22.29
C VAL A 81 7.88 0.71 -23.07
N VAL A 82 6.90 0.94 -23.94
CA VAL A 82 6.29 -0.11 -24.75
C VAL A 82 6.88 -0.06 -26.17
N GLU A 83 7.44 -1.17 -26.62
CA GLU A 83 7.93 -1.33 -27.99
C GLU A 83 6.77 -1.64 -28.94
N GLU A 84 5.97 -0.62 -29.25
CA GLU A 84 4.86 -0.71 -30.21
C GLU A 84 5.23 -0.03 -31.54
N PRO A 85 4.67 -0.49 -32.68
CA PRO A 85 4.84 0.20 -33.94
C PRO A 85 4.28 1.64 -33.86
N VAL A 86 5.14 2.63 -34.12
CA VAL A 86 4.75 4.04 -34.12
C VAL A 86 4.10 4.44 -35.45
N THR A 87 3.09 5.30 -35.37
CA THR A 87 2.45 5.83 -36.58
C THR A 87 3.35 6.82 -37.31
N ARG A 88 3.17 7.00 -38.63
CA ARG A 88 3.91 8.01 -39.41
C ARG A 88 3.81 9.42 -38.79
N ARG A 89 2.66 9.76 -38.20
CA ARG A 89 2.45 11.05 -37.52
C ARG A 89 3.28 11.20 -36.24
N GLU A 90 3.43 10.13 -35.48
CA GLU A 90 4.25 10.11 -34.26
C GLU A 90 5.74 10.18 -34.61
N LEU A 91 6.16 9.45 -35.65
CA LEU A 91 7.51 9.52 -36.20
C LEU A 91 7.89 10.95 -36.62
N LEU A 92 7.01 11.64 -37.36
CA LEU A 92 7.24 13.05 -37.77
C LEU A 92 7.25 14.04 -36.60
N ARG A 93 6.70 13.67 -35.45
CA ARG A 93 6.70 14.48 -34.21
C ARG A 93 7.78 14.04 -33.23
N SER A 94 8.72 13.19 -33.65
CA SER A 94 9.78 12.61 -32.81
C SER A 94 9.25 11.88 -31.57
N LYS A 95 8.01 11.37 -31.60
CA LYS A 95 7.43 10.51 -30.56
C LYS A 95 7.71 9.06 -30.92
N LEU A 96 8.96 8.63 -30.69
CA LEU A 96 9.46 7.30 -31.06
C LEU A 96 9.15 6.22 -30.02
N THR A 97 8.86 6.62 -28.78
CA THR A 97 8.56 5.73 -27.67
C THR A 97 7.22 6.11 -27.07
N ARG A 98 6.44 5.08 -26.68
CA ARG A 98 5.24 5.24 -25.87
C ARG A 98 5.54 4.75 -24.47
N THR A 99 5.28 5.59 -23.48
CA THR A 99 5.31 5.21 -22.08
C THR A 99 3.90 4.86 -21.64
N LYS A 100 3.72 3.66 -21.09
CA LYS A 100 2.47 3.23 -20.46
C LYS A 100 2.67 3.22 -18.95
N LEU A 101 1.68 3.72 -18.23
CA LEU A 101 1.61 3.62 -16.78
C LEU A 101 1.10 2.23 -16.42
N VAL A 102 1.87 1.51 -15.59
CA VAL A 102 1.54 0.15 -15.14
C VAL A 102 1.53 0.09 -13.61
N TYR A 103 0.42 -0.31 -13.02
CA TYR A 103 0.25 -0.59 -11.59
C TYR A 103 0.81 -1.96 -11.25
N VAL A 104 2.09 -1.97 -10.92
CA VAL A 104 2.78 -3.17 -10.45
C VAL A 104 2.47 -3.35 -8.96
N PRO A 105 2.12 -4.56 -8.51
CA PRO A 105 1.90 -4.80 -7.10
C PRO A 105 3.19 -4.58 -6.30
N THR A 106 3.07 -3.98 -5.12
CA THR A 106 4.15 -3.86 -4.16
C THR A 106 4.06 -5.01 -3.16
N TYR A 107 5.19 -5.50 -2.69
CA TYR A 107 5.23 -6.54 -1.67
C TYR A 107 5.92 -6.02 -0.41
N VAL A 108 5.48 -6.50 0.75
CA VAL A 108 6.06 -6.14 2.04
C VAL A 108 6.86 -7.30 2.60
N GLU A 109 8.16 -7.10 2.79
CA GLU A 109 9.09 -8.14 3.23
C GLU A 109 8.69 -8.77 4.56
N ASN A 110 8.17 -7.99 5.52
CA ASN A 110 7.85 -8.45 6.87
C ASN A 110 6.57 -9.31 6.91
N ALA A 111 5.62 -9.08 6.01
CA ALA A 111 4.38 -9.87 5.91
C ALA A 111 4.54 -11.07 4.96
N CYS A 112 5.62 -11.10 4.18
CA CYS A 112 5.82 -12.10 3.14
C CYS A 112 6.33 -13.43 3.71
N ARG A 113 5.57 -14.50 3.48
CA ARG A 113 5.95 -15.86 3.88
C ARG A 113 6.89 -16.56 2.87
N ALA A 114 7.43 -15.84 1.88
CA ALA A 114 8.41 -16.40 0.92
C ALA A 114 9.65 -16.94 1.61
N ARG A 115 10.06 -16.34 2.75
CA ARG A 115 11.14 -16.83 3.63
C ARG A 115 10.88 -18.24 4.19
N PHE A 116 9.64 -18.70 4.18
CA PHE A 116 9.25 -20.04 4.64
C PHE A 116 8.79 -20.93 3.46
N GLY A 117 9.16 -20.59 2.22
CA GLY A 117 8.88 -21.41 1.02
C GLY A 117 7.51 -21.17 0.36
N CYS A 118 6.80 -20.10 0.71
CA CYS A 118 5.56 -19.73 0.02
C CYS A 118 5.85 -19.24 -1.40
N HIS A 119 5.15 -19.80 -2.40
CA HIS A 119 5.32 -19.50 -3.82
C HIS A 119 3.98 -19.27 -4.55
N GLU A 120 2.90 -19.04 -3.80
CA GLU A 120 1.55 -18.91 -4.34
C GLU A 120 1.40 -17.77 -5.35
N CYS A 121 2.11 -16.66 -5.14
CA CYS A 121 2.10 -15.54 -6.08
C CYS A 121 2.76 -15.88 -7.44
N VAL A 122 3.75 -16.78 -7.43
CA VAL A 122 4.44 -17.24 -8.64
C VAL A 122 3.56 -18.20 -9.43
N SER A 123 2.89 -19.13 -8.75
CA SER A 123 2.04 -20.15 -9.39
C SER A 123 0.82 -19.56 -10.10
N VAL A 124 0.23 -18.48 -9.56
CA VAL A 124 -0.96 -17.85 -10.14
C VAL A 124 -0.65 -16.81 -11.21
N CYS A 125 0.61 -16.46 -11.46
CA CYS A 125 0.96 -15.41 -12.40
C CYS A 125 0.87 -15.93 -13.85
N PRO A 126 -0.11 -15.48 -14.67
CA PRO A 126 -0.32 -16.04 -16.01
C PRO A 126 0.81 -15.67 -17.00
N VAL A 127 1.55 -14.61 -16.68
CA VAL A 127 2.62 -14.05 -17.52
C VAL A 127 4.01 -14.28 -16.93
N GLY A 128 4.12 -15.00 -15.81
CA GLY A 128 5.41 -15.28 -15.16
C GLY A 128 6.18 -14.04 -14.71
N ALA A 129 5.49 -12.93 -14.44
CA ALA A 129 6.12 -11.66 -14.05
C ALA A 129 6.67 -11.66 -12.62
N ILE A 130 6.42 -12.70 -11.81
CA ILE A 130 6.83 -12.77 -10.41
C ILE A 130 7.84 -13.91 -10.24
N SER A 131 8.98 -13.62 -9.63
CA SER A 131 10.02 -14.56 -9.25
C SER A 131 10.35 -14.45 -7.76
N ILE A 132 10.96 -15.49 -7.19
CA ILE A 132 11.47 -15.46 -5.81
C ILE A 132 12.98 -15.69 -5.86
N THR A 133 13.74 -14.66 -5.47
CA THR A 133 15.20 -14.69 -5.42
C THR A 133 15.64 -14.36 -4.00
N ASN A 134 16.51 -15.17 -3.38
CA ASN A 134 17.00 -14.96 -2.01
C ASN A 134 15.88 -14.75 -0.97
N ASN A 135 14.80 -15.52 -1.05
CA ASN A 135 13.61 -15.39 -0.18
C ASN A 135 12.88 -14.04 -0.28
N LYS A 136 13.13 -13.28 -1.34
CA LYS A 136 12.46 -12.01 -1.66
C LYS A 136 11.67 -12.16 -2.95
N VAL A 137 10.52 -11.49 -3.00
CA VAL A 137 9.68 -11.46 -4.19
C VAL A 137 10.24 -10.40 -5.13
N GLU A 138 10.47 -10.76 -6.38
CA GLU A 138 10.87 -9.85 -7.45
C GLU A 138 9.76 -9.82 -8.49
N ILE A 139 9.42 -8.62 -8.96
CA ILE A 139 8.32 -8.43 -9.91
C ILE A 139 8.84 -7.67 -11.12
N ALA A 140 8.76 -8.29 -12.28
CA ALA A 140 9.12 -7.70 -13.56
C ALA A 140 8.02 -6.75 -14.04
N SER A 141 8.20 -5.45 -13.75
CA SER A 141 7.24 -4.38 -14.09
C SER A 141 6.82 -4.38 -15.56
N SER A 142 7.76 -4.69 -16.47
CA SER A 142 7.53 -4.71 -17.92
C SER A 142 6.62 -5.85 -18.39
N SER A 143 6.54 -6.94 -17.63
CA SER A 143 5.75 -8.13 -17.98
C SER A 143 4.42 -8.19 -17.23
N CYS A 144 4.24 -7.35 -16.20
CA CYS A 144 3.01 -7.32 -15.41
C CYS A 144 1.82 -6.79 -16.23
N ILE A 145 0.73 -7.55 -16.25
CA ILE A 145 -0.53 -7.19 -16.93
C ILE A 145 -1.61 -6.68 -15.96
N GLU A 146 -1.24 -6.32 -14.73
CA GLU A 146 -2.14 -5.71 -13.74
C GLU A 146 -3.36 -6.58 -13.34
N CYS A 147 -3.30 -7.89 -13.57
CA CYS A 147 -4.44 -8.78 -13.35
C CYS A 147 -4.84 -8.98 -11.87
N GLY A 148 -4.00 -8.59 -10.90
CA GLY A 148 -4.29 -8.67 -9.46
C GLY A 148 -4.35 -10.08 -8.85
N LEU A 149 -4.16 -11.15 -9.62
CA LEU A 149 -4.27 -12.54 -9.14
C LEU A 149 -3.30 -12.86 -8.00
N CYS A 150 -2.07 -12.33 -8.07
CA CYS A 150 -1.06 -12.54 -7.04
C CYS A 150 -1.44 -11.92 -5.68
N VAL A 151 -2.16 -10.80 -5.68
CA VAL A 151 -2.68 -10.15 -4.46
C VAL A 151 -3.77 -11.02 -3.84
N ARG A 152 -4.71 -11.49 -4.66
CA ARG A 152 -5.81 -12.36 -4.21
C ARG A 152 -5.30 -13.71 -3.66
N ALA A 153 -4.28 -14.28 -4.28
CA ALA A 153 -3.73 -15.56 -3.87
C ALA A 153 -2.83 -15.47 -2.64
N CYS A 154 -2.38 -14.29 -2.24
CA CYS A 154 -1.45 -14.12 -1.13
C CYS A 154 -2.15 -14.41 0.21
N PRO A 155 -1.80 -15.50 0.94
CA PRO A 155 -2.50 -15.88 2.16
C PRO A 155 -2.26 -14.91 3.32
N THR A 156 -1.15 -14.16 3.28
CA THR A 156 -0.80 -13.16 4.30
C THR A 156 -1.18 -11.73 3.89
N GLY A 157 -1.71 -11.52 2.68
CA GLY A 157 -1.97 -10.19 2.16
C GLY A 157 -0.70 -9.33 1.99
N ALA A 158 0.48 -9.94 1.85
CA ALA A 158 1.76 -9.24 1.74
C ALA A 158 1.96 -8.50 0.41
N LEU A 159 1.18 -8.84 -0.62
CA LEU A 159 1.16 -8.19 -1.93
C LEU A 159 -0.02 -7.23 -2.00
N VAL A 160 0.21 -6.02 -2.52
CA VAL A 160 -0.84 -5.01 -2.68
C VAL A 160 -0.74 -4.35 -4.05
N LEU A 161 -1.87 -4.21 -4.74
CA LEU A 161 -1.94 -3.54 -6.04
C LEU A 161 -2.26 -2.04 -5.84
N GLY A 162 -1.48 -1.17 -6.46
CA GLY A 162 -1.80 0.25 -6.53
C GLY A 162 -2.97 0.52 -7.48
N GLY A 163 -3.72 1.61 -7.25
CA GLY A 163 -4.79 2.03 -8.15
C GLY A 163 -6.14 1.32 -7.96
N ALA A 164 -6.26 0.41 -6.98
CA ALA A 164 -7.57 -0.07 -6.53
C ALA A 164 -8.25 1.02 -5.69
N ASP A 165 -9.08 1.79 -6.37
CA ASP A 165 -10.06 2.76 -5.92
C ASP A 165 -10.95 2.26 -4.76
N ASP A 166 -10.48 2.58 -3.55
CA ASP A 166 -11.15 3.17 -2.37
C ASP A 166 -12.58 2.79 -1.91
N ASN A 167 -13.47 2.14 -2.66
CA ASN A 167 -14.85 1.87 -2.19
C ASN A 167 -15.21 0.40 -2.01
N GLU A 168 -14.95 -0.48 -2.99
CA GLU A 168 -15.41 -1.89 -2.87
C GLU A 168 -14.63 -2.68 -1.81
N HIS A 169 -13.31 -2.50 -1.72
CA HIS A 169 -12.50 -3.15 -0.69
C HIS A 169 -12.68 -2.49 0.68
N ALA A 170 -12.98 -1.19 0.74
CA ALA A 170 -13.29 -0.49 1.99
C ALA A 170 -14.68 -0.87 2.53
N LEU A 171 -15.66 -1.11 1.65
CA LEU A 171 -16.97 -1.68 1.99
C LEU A 171 -16.82 -3.14 2.48
N LEU A 172 -16.04 -3.96 1.80
CA LEU A 172 -15.72 -5.32 2.25
C LEU A 172 -14.97 -5.32 3.60
N LEU A 173 -14.03 -4.39 3.81
CA LEU A 173 -13.36 -4.22 5.11
C LEU A 173 -14.28 -3.67 6.21
N ASN A 174 -15.29 -2.85 5.85
CA ASN A 174 -16.33 -2.40 6.77
C ASN A 174 -17.36 -3.50 7.08
N GLU A 175 -17.63 -4.43 6.16
CA GLU A 175 -18.37 -5.67 6.45
C GLU A 175 -17.51 -6.63 7.30
N LEU A 176 -16.19 -6.65 7.08
CA LEU A 176 -15.19 -7.36 7.89
C LEU A 176 -14.77 -6.59 9.17
N ASN A 177 -15.63 -5.70 9.69
CA ASN A 177 -15.54 -5.12 11.04
C ASN A 177 -15.55 -6.17 12.18
N GLU A 178 -15.33 -7.45 11.86
CA GLU A 178 -14.99 -8.50 12.82
C GLU A 178 -13.51 -8.45 13.26
N VAL A 179 -12.63 -7.70 12.57
CA VAL A 179 -11.30 -7.36 13.11
C VAL A 179 -11.44 -6.20 14.11
N LYS A 180 -11.86 -6.53 15.34
CA LYS A 180 -12.02 -5.58 16.45
C LYS A 180 -10.78 -4.68 16.60
N GLY A 181 -10.94 -3.34 16.60
CA GLY A 181 -9.93 -2.40 17.09
C GLY A 181 -9.37 -1.36 16.11
N ILE A 182 -9.77 -1.36 14.84
CA ILE A 182 -9.39 -0.35 13.85
C ILE A 182 -10.59 0.57 13.61
N SER A 183 -10.49 1.84 14.01
CA SER A 183 -11.54 2.84 13.79
C SER A 183 -11.03 3.95 12.87
N ARG A 184 -11.73 4.17 11.76
CA ARG A 184 -11.54 5.38 10.93
C ARG A 184 -12.22 6.55 11.61
N VAL A 185 -11.58 7.71 11.58
CA VAL A 185 -12.26 8.96 11.90
C VAL A 185 -13.17 9.24 10.71
N THR A 186 -14.49 9.17 10.91
CA THR A 186 -15.50 9.65 9.95
C THR A 186 -15.73 11.12 10.14
#